data_AF-A0AAV7A1P8-F1
#
_entry.id   AF-A0AAV7A1P8-F1
#
_cell.length_a   1.000
_cell.length_b   1.000
_cell.length_c   1.000
_cell.angle_alpha   90.00
_cell.angle_beta   90.00
_cell.angle_gamma   90.00
#
_symmetry.space_group_name_H-M   'P 1'
#
loop_
_entity.id
_entity.type
_entity.pdbx_description
1 polymer ?
#
loop_
_entity_poly.entity_id
_entity_poly.type
_entity_poly.pdbx_seq_one_letter_code
_entity_poly.pdbx_strand_id
1 'polypeptide(L)'
;MLVSALPSLLLLLLLSFTVRTWTSRPARVYLSYKELMESRTARFFSFGFNTSDYRILFLDQDQDRMYVGSRDYLVSMDLGNINREPLIIHWPAAPSRQKECLMAGRGRADECANYLRVIQPLNRTHLYACGTGAYQPQCTLIYRGWRSEDYVFRIISGSHESGKGRCPYDPKQENMATIIDGVLYAGVQVDYMGTDSAVFRTMGHKLPIRTEQYDSRWLNDPVFVGSLVVSESSFKEDDKLYILFRERSLEGESGPAMVSRIARICLNDEGGMRSLVGKWTSFLKARLVCSVIGPDGVETSFDQLRDIFIQQTQDKQNPLIYGVFTTLGSVFRGSAVCVFSLADVRAVFNGPFAHKEGHGYQMTAYTGKTPYPRPGAVRYVTTV
;
A
#
# COMPACT_ATOMS: atom_id res chain seq x y z
N MET A 1 7.73 71.60 -27.73
CA MET A 1 6.75 70.80 -28.48
C MET A 1 7.47 69.71 -29.24
N LEU A 2 7.06 68.47 -29.23
CA LEU A 2 6.21 67.66 -28.36
C LEU A 2 6.54 66.26 -28.93
N VAL A 3 7.23 65.42 -28.18
CA VAL A 3 6.63 64.28 -27.48
C VAL A 3 6.00 63.28 -28.46
N SER A 4 6.41 62.01 -28.37
CA SER A 4 5.64 60.78 -28.69
C SER A 4 6.25 59.76 -29.68
N ALA A 5 7.52 59.36 -29.54
CA ALA A 5 7.99 58.14 -30.23
C ALA A 5 8.79 57.15 -29.38
N LEU A 6 9.18 57.50 -28.15
CA LEU A 6 9.85 56.55 -27.25
C LEU A 6 8.96 55.59 -26.44
N PRO A 7 7.65 55.83 -26.17
CA PRO A 7 6.89 54.86 -25.37
C PRO A 7 6.43 53.63 -26.18
N SER A 8 6.43 53.71 -27.52
CA SER A 8 5.93 52.64 -28.38
C SER A 8 6.92 51.49 -28.55
N LEU A 9 8.23 51.76 -28.49
CA LEU A 9 9.25 50.70 -28.63
C LEU A 9 9.42 49.89 -27.34
N LEU A 10 9.20 50.51 -26.17
CA LEU A 10 9.26 49.82 -24.87
C LEU A 10 8.03 48.92 -24.66
N LEU A 11 6.87 49.28 -25.20
CA LEU A 11 5.65 48.48 -25.13
C LEU A 11 5.74 47.18 -25.96
N LEU A 12 6.47 47.22 -27.09
CA LEU A 12 6.70 46.05 -27.95
C LEU A 12 7.71 45.06 -27.37
N LEU A 13 8.68 45.52 -26.57
CA LEU A 13 9.63 44.67 -25.84
C LEU A 13 9.03 44.01 -24.58
N LEU A 14 7.95 44.56 -24.03
CA LEU A 14 7.19 43.97 -22.93
C LEU A 14 6.19 42.88 -23.38
N LEU A 15 5.89 42.79 -24.68
CA LEU A 15 4.95 41.82 -25.25
C LEU A 15 5.61 40.49 -25.69
N SER A 16 6.96 40.39 -25.62
CA SER A 16 7.70 39.17 -25.92
C SER A 16 8.00 38.31 -24.69
N PHE A 17 7.23 38.44 -23.61
CA PHE A 17 7.06 37.31 -22.70
C PHE A 17 6.22 36.27 -23.44
N THR A 18 6.90 35.37 -24.13
CA THR A 18 6.32 34.07 -24.47
C THR A 18 5.95 33.41 -23.15
N VAL A 19 4.71 33.63 -22.70
CA VAL A 19 4.06 32.72 -21.79
C VAL A 19 4.09 31.40 -22.55
N ARG A 20 5.05 30.53 -22.22
CA ARG A 20 4.96 29.11 -22.53
C ARG A 20 3.76 28.64 -21.74
N THR A 21 2.57 28.83 -22.31
CA THR A 21 1.39 28.12 -21.91
C THR A 21 1.82 26.66 -22.06
N TRP A 22 1.95 25.96 -20.94
CA TRP A 22 2.00 24.52 -20.95
C TRP A 22 0.65 24.09 -21.49
N THR A 23 0.52 24.03 -22.81
CA THR A 23 -0.65 23.45 -23.46
C THR A 23 -0.63 21.99 -23.04
N SER A 24 -1.50 21.63 -22.09
CA SER A 24 -1.94 20.26 -21.91
C SER A 24 -2.15 19.71 -23.30
N ARG A 25 -1.27 18.80 -23.75
CA ARG A 25 -1.48 18.14 -25.04
C ARG A 25 -2.78 17.36 -24.83
N PRO A 26 -3.87 17.71 -25.54
CA PRO A 26 -5.11 17.01 -25.35
C PRO A 26 -4.87 15.53 -25.62
N ALA A 27 -5.55 14.66 -24.87
CA ALA A 27 -5.47 13.23 -25.09
C ALA A 27 -5.75 12.97 -26.58
N ARG A 28 -4.86 12.20 -27.25
CA ARG A 28 -5.02 11.89 -28.67
C ARG A 28 -6.38 11.23 -28.95
N VAL A 29 -6.87 10.45 -28.00
CA VAL A 29 -8.18 9.82 -28.01
C VAL A 29 -8.85 10.12 -26.67
N TYR A 30 -10.07 10.64 -26.73
CA TYR A 30 -10.95 10.82 -25.58
C TYR A 30 -12.27 10.12 -25.90
N LEU A 31 -12.69 9.20 -25.03
CA LEU A 31 -13.96 8.48 -25.15
C LEU A 31 -14.76 8.73 -23.87
N SER A 32 -15.97 9.24 -24.02
CA SER A 32 -16.96 9.26 -22.95
C SER A 32 -17.41 7.84 -22.58
N TYR A 33 -18.01 7.67 -21.40
CA TYR A 33 -18.56 6.37 -21.00
C TYR A 33 -19.56 5.82 -22.04
N LYS A 34 -20.40 6.69 -22.60
CA LYS A 34 -21.36 6.29 -23.64
C LYS A 34 -20.65 5.74 -24.88
N GLU A 35 -19.66 6.45 -25.40
CA GLU A 35 -18.89 6.03 -26.58
C GLU A 35 -18.09 4.74 -26.31
N LEU A 36 -17.53 4.59 -25.11
CA LEU A 36 -16.79 3.39 -24.70
C LEU A 36 -17.71 2.15 -24.58
N MET A 37 -18.95 2.33 -24.16
CA MET A 37 -19.93 1.24 -24.12
C MET A 37 -20.46 0.90 -25.52
N GLU A 38 -20.66 1.91 -26.38
CA GLU A 38 -21.09 1.73 -27.77
C GLU A 38 -20.03 1.04 -28.62
N SER A 39 -18.73 1.26 -28.36
CA SER A 39 -17.62 0.57 -29.04
C SER A 39 -17.55 -0.93 -28.72
N ARG A 40 -18.28 -1.40 -27.69
CA ARG A 40 -18.23 -2.78 -27.16
C ARG A 40 -16.85 -3.23 -26.69
N THR A 41 -15.92 -2.29 -26.47
CA THR A 41 -14.56 -2.58 -25.97
C THR A 41 -14.49 -2.64 -24.45
N ALA A 42 -15.51 -2.12 -23.75
CA ALA A 42 -15.68 -2.28 -22.32
C ALA A 42 -16.90 -3.14 -22.00
N ARG A 43 -16.81 -3.87 -20.90
CA ARG A 43 -17.94 -4.60 -20.32
C ARG A 43 -18.22 -4.00 -18.95
N PHE A 44 -19.41 -3.46 -18.79
CA PHE A 44 -19.90 -3.05 -17.49
C PHE A 44 -20.35 -4.28 -16.72
N PHE A 45 -20.01 -4.29 -15.44
CA PHE A 45 -20.43 -5.31 -14.49
C PHE A 45 -21.18 -4.63 -13.36
N SER A 46 -22.39 -5.10 -13.07
CA SER A 46 -23.20 -4.63 -11.94
C SER A 46 -23.92 -5.81 -11.33
N PHE A 47 -23.82 -5.94 -10.00
CA PHE A 47 -24.60 -6.93 -9.25
C PHE A 47 -26.04 -6.47 -9.06
N GLY A 48 -26.95 -7.44 -8.92
CA GLY A 48 -28.32 -7.24 -8.43
C GLY A 48 -28.45 -7.16 -6.89
N PHE A 49 -27.34 -7.25 -6.15
CA PHE A 49 -27.32 -7.19 -4.68
C PHE A 49 -26.87 -5.81 -4.18
N ASN A 50 -27.39 -5.37 -3.04
CA ASN A 50 -27.02 -4.10 -2.40
C ASN A 50 -25.62 -4.19 -1.77
N THR A 51 -24.57 -3.91 -2.55
CA THR A 51 -23.17 -3.89 -2.10
C THR A 51 -22.45 -2.65 -2.63
N SER A 52 -21.30 -2.33 -2.03
CA SER A 52 -20.45 -1.19 -2.35
C SER A 52 -18.98 -1.54 -2.09
N ASP A 53 -18.08 -0.61 -2.40
CA ASP A 53 -16.65 -0.68 -2.03
C ASP A 53 -15.91 -1.91 -2.60
N TYR A 54 -15.94 -2.06 -3.93
CA TYR A 54 -15.17 -3.06 -4.68
C TYR A 54 -13.67 -2.73 -4.67
N ARG A 55 -13.04 -2.81 -3.50
CA ARG A 55 -11.70 -2.28 -3.26
C ARG A 55 -10.59 -3.27 -3.60
N ILE A 56 -10.86 -4.57 -3.45
CA ILE A 56 -9.89 -5.62 -3.77
C ILE A 56 -10.18 -6.14 -5.16
N LEU A 57 -9.19 -6.04 -6.06
CA LEU A 57 -9.20 -6.67 -7.37
C LEU A 57 -7.96 -7.56 -7.46
N PHE A 58 -8.12 -8.84 -7.14
CA PHE A 58 -7.02 -9.80 -7.20
C PHE A 58 -7.11 -10.60 -8.49
N LEU A 59 -6.15 -10.39 -9.39
CA LEU A 59 -6.02 -11.16 -10.63
C LEU A 59 -5.31 -12.50 -10.35
N ASP A 60 -5.94 -13.60 -10.74
CA ASP A 60 -5.36 -14.93 -10.69
C ASP A 60 -5.31 -15.55 -12.08
N GLN A 61 -4.13 -15.39 -12.71
CA GLN A 61 -3.90 -15.89 -14.07
C GLN A 61 -3.91 -17.42 -14.13
N ASP A 62 -3.51 -18.11 -13.06
CA ASP A 62 -3.48 -19.57 -13.02
C ASP A 62 -4.88 -20.19 -13.02
N GLN A 63 -5.87 -19.43 -12.54
CA GLN A 63 -7.28 -19.83 -12.46
C GLN A 63 -8.15 -19.13 -13.52
N ASP A 64 -7.56 -18.31 -14.40
CA ASP A 64 -8.29 -17.44 -15.35
C ASP A 64 -9.44 -16.65 -14.70
N ARG A 65 -9.22 -16.18 -13.46
CA ARG A 65 -10.25 -15.58 -12.61
C ARG A 65 -9.77 -14.30 -11.94
N MET A 66 -10.71 -13.39 -11.67
CA MET A 66 -10.51 -12.21 -10.82
C MET A 66 -11.33 -12.37 -9.54
N TYR A 67 -10.69 -12.26 -8.37
CA TYR A 67 -11.40 -12.20 -7.10
C TYR A 67 -11.66 -10.76 -6.70
N VAL A 68 -12.90 -10.47 -6.31
CA VAL A 68 -13.35 -9.16 -5.89
C VAL A 68 -13.87 -9.24 -4.45
N GLY A 69 -13.35 -8.36 -3.61
CA GLY A 69 -13.86 -8.14 -2.25
C GLY A 69 -14.66 -6.85 -2.19
N SER A 70 -15.88 -6.92 -1.66
CA SER A 70 -16.77 -5.77 -1.48
C SER A 70 -17.41 -5.78 -0.09
N ARG A 71 -18.39 -4.91 0.16
CA ARG A 71 -19.21 -4.96 1.38
C ARG A 71 -20.06 -6.24 1.41
N ASP A 72 -19.81 -7.11 2.37
CA ASP A 72 -20.47 -8.39 2.68
C ASP A 72 -20.31 -9.50 1.63
N TYR A 73 -19.58 -9.28 0.53
CA TYR A 73 -19.44 -10.26 -0.54
C TYR A 73 -17.98 -10.49 -0.96
N LEU A 74 -17.70 -11.76 -1.27
CA LEU A 74 -16.53 -12.20 -2.03
C LEU A 74 -17.01 -12.76 -3.36
N VAL A 75 -16.36 -12.38 -4.45
CA VAL A 75 -16.79 -12.77 -5.80
C VAL A 75 -15.60 -13.32 -6.56
N SER A 76 -15.80 -14.43 -7.28
CA SER A 76 -14.90 -14.89 -8.33
C SER A 76 -15.54 -14.69 -9.70
N MET A 77 -14.90 -13.88 -10.54
CA MET A 77 -15.33 -13.56 -11.90
C MET A 77 -14.40 -14.22 -12.92
N ASP A 78 -14.96 -14.65 -14.05
CA ASP A 78 -14.22 -15.15 -15.21
C ASP A 78 -13.52 -14.00 -15.95
N LEU A 79 -12.23 -14.14 -16.28
CA LEU A 79 -11.47 -13.08 -16.94
C LEU A 79 -11.84 -12.89 -18.42
N GLY A 80 -12.23 -13.95 -19.10
CA GLY A 80 -12.72 -13.89 -20.48
C GLY A 80 -14.06 -13.17 -20.57
N ASN A 81 -14.91 -13.31 -19.56
CA ASN A 81 -16.16 -12.57 -19.42
C ASN A 81 -16.62 -12.41 -17.96
N ILE A 82 -16.39 -11.22 -17.40
CA ILE A 82 -16.78 -10.89 -16.02
C ILE A 82 -18.28 -11.04 -15.72
N ASN A 83 -19.15 -10.99 -16.75
CA ASN A 83 -20.60 -11.17 -16.59
C ASN A 83 -21.04 -12.66 -16.69
N ARG A 84 -20.11 -13.58 -16.94
CA ARG A 84 -20.39 -15.01 -17.05
C ARG A 84 -20.33 -15.67 -15.67
N GLU A 85 -21.51 -16.03 -15.15
CA GLU A 85 -21.69 -16.89 -13.97
C GLU A 85 -20.68 -16.63 -12.82
N PRO A 86 -20.70 -15.42 -12.23
CA PRO A 86 -19.82 -15.12 -11.11
C PRO A 86 -20.14 -16.04 -9.92
N LEU A 87 -19.11 -16.60 -9.30
CA LEU A 87 -19.26 -17.36 -8.06
C LEU A 87 -19.24 -16.38 -6.89
N ILE A 88 -20.26 -16.45 -6.02
CA ILE A 88 -20.49 -15.44 -4.99
C ILE A 88 -20.57 -16.09 -3.62
N ILE A 89 -19.83 -15.54 -2.67
CA ILE A 89 -19.91 -15.86 -1.26
C ILE A 89 -20.49 -14.64 -0.55
N HIS A 90 -21.66 -14.80 0.05
CA HIS A 90 -22.23 -13.82 0.97
C HIS A 90 -21.68 -14.08 2.38
N TRP A 91 -20.87 -13.16 2.89
CA TRP A 91 -20.21 -13.25 4.19
C TRP A 91 -20.38 -11.94 4.99
N PRO A 92 -21.60 -11.65 5.47
CA PRO A 92 -21.85 -10.48 6.30
C PRO A 92 -21.40 -10.70 7.74
N ALA A 93 -21.28 -9.60 8.50
CA ALA A 93 -21.12 -9.66 9.95
C ALA A 93 -22.40 -10.24 10.60
N ALA A 94 -22.26 -10.96 11.72
CA ALA A 94 -23.41 -11.53 12.43
C ALA A 94 -24.40 -10.42 12.89
N PRO A 95 -25.73 -10.66 12.89
CA PRO A 95 -26.70 -9.63 13.27
C PRO A 95 -26.52 -9.07 14.69
N SER A 96 -26.10 -9.90 15.65
CA SER A 96 -25.74 -9.44 16.99
C SER A 96 -24.56 -8.46 16.95
N ARG A 97 -23.54 -8.78 16.15
CA ARG A 97 -22.36 -7.94 15.99
C ARG A 97 -22.67 -6.60 15.32
N GLN A 98 -23.53 -6.61 14.30
CA GLN A 98 -24.00 -5.37 13.66
C GLN A 98 -24.72 -4.47 14.68
N LYS A 99 -25.60 -5.05 15.52
CA LYS A 99 -26.27 -4.30 16.60
C LYS A 99 -25.27 -3.71 17.60
N GLU A 100 -24.30 -4.50 18.05
CA GLU A 100 -23.24 -4.02 18.95
C GLU A 100 -22.44 -2.85 18.34
N CYS A 101 -22.07 -2.97 17.07
CA CYS A 101 -21.38 -1.90 16.33
C CYS A 101 -22.21 -0.60 16.30
N LEU A 102 -23.51 -0.71 15.99
CA LEU A 102 -24.42 0.44 15.98
C LEU A 102 -24.58 1.06 17.36
N MET A 103 -24.72 0.25 18.42
CA MET A 103 -24.81 0.71 19.80
C MET A 103 -23.52 1.38 20.29
N ALA A 104 -22.36 0.94 19.82
CA ALA A 104 -21.08 1.55 20.14
C ALA A 104 -20.91 2.96 19.54
N GLY A 105 -21.81 3.40 18.66
CA GLY A 105 -21.87 4.76 18.12
C GLY A 105 -20.67 5.15 17.24
N ARG A 106 -19.80 4.20 16.89
CA ARG A 106 -18.65 4.44 16.02
C ARG A 106 -19.01 4.08 14.59
N GLY A 107 -18.97 5.09 13.74
CA GLY A 107 -19.28 4.98 12.33
C GLY A 107 -20.73 5.26 11.99
N ARG A 108 -20.98 5.50 10.71
CA ARG A 108 -22.35 5.63 10.18
C ARG A 108 -23.01 4.25 10.10
N ALA A 109 -24.33 4.19 10.00
CA ALA A 109 -25.06 2.92 9.96
C ALA A 109 -24.59 1.97 8.82
N ASP A 110 -24.03 2.53 7.75
CA ASP A 110 -23.45 1.78 6.63
C ASP A 110 -22.06 1.17 6.92
N GLU A 111 -21.36 1.57 7.99
CA GLU A 111 -20.03 1.07 8.35
C GLU A 111 -20.10 -0.23 9.19
N CYS A 112 -21.25 -0.54 9.78
CA CYS A 112 -21.50 -1.76 10.56
C CYS A 112 -21.81 -2.98 9.69
N ALA A 113 -20.97 -3.22 8.68
CA ALA A 113 -21.01 -4.37 7.77
C ALA A 113 -19.63 -5.05 7.70
N ASN A 114 -19.53 -6.18 7.00
CA ASN A 114 -18.24 -6.82 6.78
C ASN A 114 -17.62 -6.32 5.47
N TYR A 115 -16.68 -5.37 5.54
CA TYR A 115 -15.96 -4.90 4.37
C TYR A 115 -14.71 -5.73 4.15
N LEU A 116 -14.60 -6.38 3.00
CA LEU A 116 -13.46 -7.22 2.68
C LEU A 116 -12.22 -6.36 2.42
N ARG A 117 -11.10 -6.70 3.05
CA ARG A 117 -9.82 -5.94 2.98
C ARG A 117 -8.61 -6.79 2.63
N VAL A 118 -8.70 -8.12 2.73
CA VAL A 118 -7.63 -9.04 2.33
C VAL A 118 -8.23 -10.17 1.52
N ILE A 119 -7.64 -10.43 0.34
CA ILE A 119 -7.78 -11.68 -0.41
C ILE A 119 -6.37 -12.01 -0.89
N GLN A 120 -5.80 -13.12 -0.43
CA GLN A 120 -4.46 -13.55 -0.79
C GLN A 120 -4.45 -15.06 -1.06
N PRO A 121 -3.70 -15.55 -2.07
CA PRO A 121 -3.53 -16.97 -2.28
C PRO A 121 -2.71 -17.57 -1.13
N LEU A 122 -3.29 -18.53 -0.41
CA LEU A 122 -2.56 -19.28 0.61
C LEU A 122 -1.79 -20.45 -0.01
N ASN A 123 -2.43 -21.11 -0.96
CA ASN A 123 -1.85 -22.17 -1.78
C ASN A 123 -2.64 -22.26 -3.09
N ARG A 124 -2.35 -23.26 -3.93
CA ARG A 124 -3.03 -23.43 -5.22
C ARG A 124 -4.56 -23.52 -5.09
N THR A 125 -5.06 -24.15 -4.04
CA THR A 125 -6.49 -24.49 -3.86
C THR A 125 -7.24 -23.60 -2.88
N HIS A 126 -6.53 -22.80 -2.09
CA HIS A 126 -7.11 -22.00 -1.02
C HIS A 126 -6.71 -20.54 -1.13
N LEU A 127 -7.70 -19.67 -0.94
CA LEU A 127 -7.48 -18.26 -0.63
C LEU A 127 -7.62 -18.06 0.88
N TYR A 128 -6.91 -17.06 1.36
CA TYR A 128 -7.06 -16.49 2.68
C TYR A 128 -7.76 -15.13 2.54
N ALA A 129 -8.90 -14.96 3.22
CA ALA A 129 -9.70 -13.75 3.14
C ALA A 129 -9.94 -13.14 4.52
N CYS A 130 -9.96 -11.81 4.61
CA CYS A 130 -10.33 -11.09 5.81
C CYS A 130 -11.22 -9.87 5.51
N GLY A 131 -12.08 -9.53 6.45
CA GLY A 131 -12.88 -8.31 6.41
C GLY A 131 -13.06 -7.67 7.78
N THR A 132 -13.58 -6.45 7.80
CA THR A 132 -13.73 -5.60 8.99
C THR A 132 -14.72 -6.15 10.02
N GLY A 133 -15.63 -7.04 9.61
CA GLY A 133 -16.59 -7.72 10.49
C GLY A 133 -17.41 -6.78 11.39
N ALA A 134 -17.84 -5.63 10.87
CA ALA A 134 -18.48 -4.56 11.65
C ALA A 134 -17.63 -4.14 12.86
N TYR A 135 -16.44 -3.60 12.57
CA TYR A 135 -15.42 -3.23 13.57
C TYR A 135 -15.02 -4.40 14.50
N GLN A 136 -15.05 -5.63 14.03
CA GLN A 136 -14.43 -6.79 14.65
C GLN A 136 -13.83 -7.65 13.54
N PRO A 137 -12.59 -7.37 13.13
CA PRO A 137 -11.99 -8.03 11.99
C PRO A 137 -11.99 -9.54 12.13
N GLN A 138 -12.34 -10.22 11.05
CA GLN A 138 -12.42 -11.67 10.97
C GLN A 138 -11.77 -12.15 9.68
N CYS A 139 -11.21 -13.35 9.73
CA CYS A 139 -10.59 -14.00 8.59
C CYS A 139 -11.12 -15.43 8.41
N THR A 140 -10.99 -15.97 7.21
CA THR A 140 -11.43 -17.32 6.86
C THR A 140 -10.66 -17.86 5.66
N LEU A 141 -10.75 -19.18 5.44
CA LEU A 141 -10.20 -19.84 4.26
C LEU A 141 -11.31 -20.08 3.24
N ILE A 142 -11.02 -19.76 1.98
CA ILE A 142 -11.90 -20.02 0.85
C ILE A 142 -11.31 -21.14 0.01
N TYR A 143 -12.06 -22.22 -0.15
CA TYR A 143 -11.70 -23.28 -1.08
C TYR A 143 -12.18 -22.91 -2.48
N ARG A 144 -11.24 -22.89 -3.44
CA ARG A 144 -11.47 -22.45 -4.82
C ARG A 144 -11.22 -23.53 -5.89
N GLY A 145 -11.07 -24.80 -5.47
CA GLY A 145 -10.73 -25.90 -6.38
C GLY A 145 -9.27 -25.89 -6.84
N TRP A 146 -8.87 -26.90 -7.63
CA TRP A 146 -7.51 -26.96 -8.20
C TRP A 146 -7.46 -26.30 -9.57
N ARG A 147 -8.56 -26.40 -10.32
CA ARG A 147 -8.74 -25.77 -11.62
C ARG A 147 -10.01 -24.93 -11.65
N SER A 148 -10.08 -24.03 -12.61
CA SER A 148 -11.17 -23.08 -12.76
C SER A 148 -12.48 -23.74 -13.17
N GLU A 149 -12.40 -24.92 -13.81
CA GLU A 149 -13.56 -25.72 -14.25
C GLU A 149 -14.25 -26.48 -13.11
N ASP A 150 -13.64 -26.54 -11.92
CA ASP A 150 -14.27 -27.19 -10.77
C ASP A 150 -15.48 -26.37 -10.26
N TYR A 151 -15.61 -25.09 -10.66
CA TYR A 151 -16.65 -24.14 -10.25
C TYR A 151 -16.90 -24.11 -8.72
N VAL A 152 -15.85 -24.37 -7.93
CA VAL A 152 -15.94 -24.36 -6.46
C VAL A 152 -15.48 -23.01 -5.93
N PHE A 153 -16.30 -22.40 -5.09
CA PHE A 153 -15.93 -21.20 -4.35
C PHE A 153 -16.75 -21.12 -3.06
N ARG A 154 -16.17 -21.57 -1.94
CA ARG A 154 -16.88 -21.66 -0.66
C ARG A 154 -15.97 -21.43 0.54
N ILE A 155 -16.54 -20.89 1.60
CA ILE A 155 -15.89 -20.79 2.91
C ILE A 155 -15.71 -22.20 3.48
N ILE A 156 -14.54 -22.46 4.08
CA ILE A 156 -14.29 -23.69 4.83
C ILE A 156 -14.92 -23.56 6.22
N SER A 157 -15.84 -24.46 6.54
CA SER A 157 -16.47 -24.54 7.86
C SER A 157 -15.42 -24.69 8.96
N GLY A 158 -15.54 -23.88 10.02
CA GLY A 158 -14.61 -23.90 11.15
C GLY A 158 -13.27 -23.18 10.92
N SER A 159 -13.03 -22.59 9.74
CA SER A 159 -11.81 -21.82 9.46
C SER A 159 -11.85 -20.36 9.91
N HIS A 160 -12.86 -19.96 10.70
CA HIS A 160 -12.98 -18.58 11.16
C HIS A 160 -11.91 -18.25 12.21
N GLU A 161 -11.16 -17.19 11.95
CA GLU A 161 -10.10 -16.71 12.82
C GLU A 161 -10.25 -15.21 13.12
N SER A 162 -9.63 -14.77 14.20
CA SER A 162 -9.52 -13.34 14.50
C SER A 162 -8.71 -12.63 13.42
N GLY A 163 -9.24 -11.51 12.91
CA GLY A 163 -8.55 -10.65 11.95
C GLY A 163 -7.68 -9.57 12.57
N LYS A 164 -7.55 -9.52 13.91
CA LYS A 164 -6.73 -8.51 14.60
C LYS A 164 -5.27 -8.61 14.15
N GLY A 165 -4.71 -7.50 13.70
CA GLY A 165 -3.35 -7.45 13.13
C GLY A 165 -3.22 -8.01 11.71
N ARG A 166 -4.35 -8.41 11.08
CA ARG A 166 -4.40 -8.96 9.72
C ARG A 166 -5.26 -8.12 8.78
N CYS A 167 -6.28 -7.45 9.34
CA CYS A 167 -7.25 -6.60 8.63
C CYS A 167 -7.61 -5.41 9.53
N PRO A 168 -7.87 -4.21 8.96
CA PRO A 168 -8.29 -3.06 9.74
C PRO A 168 -9.70 -3.24 10.32
N TYR A 169 -9.98 -2.49 11.39
CA TYR A 169 -11.31 -2.38 12.01
C TYR A 169 -12.22 -1.44 11.23
N ASP A 170 -11.69 -0.31 10.80
CA ASP A 170 -12.44 0.74 10.09
C ASP A 170 -12.40 0.49 8.57
N PRO A 171 -13.55 0.47 7.88
CA PRO A 171 -13.56 0.27 6.43
C PRO A 171 -12.87 1.40 5.65
N LYS A 172 -12.67 2.59 6.20
CA LYS A 172 -11.98 3.68 5.50
C LYS A 172 -10.45 3.55 5.55
N GLN A 173 -9.93 2.71 6.44
CA GLN A 173 -8.49 2.50 6.57
C GLN A 173 -7.98 1.60 5.45
N GLU A 174 -6.91 2.04 4.80
CA GLU A 174 -6.18 1.21 3.85
C GLU A 174 -5.27 0.23 4.57
N ASN A 175 -4.98 -0.88 3.91
CA ASN A 175 -4.10 -1.92 4.41
C ASN A 175 -3.25 -2.49 3.28
N MET A 176 -2.18 -3.18 3.69
CA MET A 176 -1.39 -4.02 2.79
C MET A 176 -1.35 -5.42 3.41
N ALA A 177 -1.45 -6.46 2.58
CA ALA A 177 -1.30 -7.84 3.01
C ALA A 177 -0.66 -8.67 1.90
N THR A 178 0.26 -9.57 2.26
CA THR A 178 0.84 -10.57 1.36
C THR A 178 1.14 -11.86 2.12
N ILE A 179 0.95 -13.01 1.47
CA ILE A 179 1.28 -14.32 2.04
C ILE A 179 2.52 -14.87 1.35
N ILE A 180 3.50 -15.26 2.15
CA ILE A 180 4.77 -15.83 1.69
C ILE A 180 5.02 -17.11 2.48
N ASP A 181 5.13 -18.24 1.79
CA ASP A 181 5.36 -19.56 2.40
C ASP A 181 4.40 -19.87 3.57
N GLY A 182 3.11 -19.52 3.41
CA GLY A 182 2.06 -19.76 4.42
C GLY A 182 2.07 -18.78 5.60
N VAL A 183 2.92 -17.76 5.57
CA VAL A 183 3.02 -16.71 6.59
C VAL A 183 2.44 -15.42 6.04
N LEU A 184 1.57 -14.76 6.81
CA LEU A 184 0.93 -13.51 6.44
C LEU A 184 1.73 -12.32 6.97
N TYR A 185 2.10 -11.43 6.05
CA TYR A 185 2.65 -10.12 6.36
C TYR A 185 1.58 -9.05 6.10
N ALA A 186 1.27 -8.22 7.09
CA ALA A 186 0.19 -7.25 6.98
C ALA A 186 0.58 -5.90 7.59
N GLY A 187 0.35 -4.81 6.86
CA GLY A 187 0.39 -3.44 7.38
C GLY A 187 -1.01 -2.96 7.65
N VAL A 188 -1.36 -2.76 8.93
CA VAL A 188 -2.73 -2.42 9.36
C VAL A 188 -2.75 -1.48 10.57
N GLN A 189 -3.88 -0.81 10.75
CA GLN A 189 -4.31 -0.22 12.01
C GLN A 189 -5.01 -1.32 12.84
N VAL A 190 -4.51 -1.59 14.05
CA VAL A 190 -4.75 -2.84 14.81
C VAL A 190 -5.88 -2.71 15.81
N ASP A 191 -6.18 -1.49 16.23
CA ASP A 191 -7.13 -1.19 17.27
C ASP A 191 -8.44 -0.65 16.69
N TYR A 192 -9.53 -0.94 17.38
CA TYR A 192 -10.65 0.01 17.46
C TYR A 192 -10.04 1.35 17.93
N MET A 193 -10.51 2.56 17.68
CA MET A 193 -9.72 3.83 17.77
C MET A 193 -8.81 4.08 16.56
N GLY A 194 -8.06 3.10 16.04
CA GLY A 194 -7.23 3.29 14.84
C GLY A 194 -5.99 4.14 15.09
N THR A 195 -5.36 3.94 16.25
CA THR A 195 -4.16 4.65 16.70
C THR A 195 -2.92 3.76 16.73
N ASP A 196 -3.10 2.44 16.85
CA ASP A 196 -2.02 1.47 16.83
C ASP A 196 -1.81 0.94 15.40
N SER A 197 -0.95 1.60 14.65
CA SER A 197 -0.50 1.10 13.35
C SER A 197 0.71 0.19 13.49
N ALA A 198 0.73 -0.92 12.75
CA ALA A 198 1.90 -1.79 12.72
C ALA A 198 2.01 -2.63 11.45
N VAL A 199 3.25 -3.05 11.17
CA VAL A 199 3.54 -4.15 10.23
C VAL A 199 3.69 -5.43 11.03
N PHE A 200 2.85 -6.42 10.74
CA PHE A 200 2.82 -7.72 11.38
C PHE A 200 3.35 -8.83 10.48
N ARG A 201 3.89 -9.85 11.13
CA ARG A 201 3.96 -11.21 10.62
C ARG A 201 3.15 -12.12 11.52
N THR A 202 2.19 -12.82 10.94
CA THR A 202 1.30 -13.77 11.62
C THR A 202 1.17 -15.04 10.79
N MET A 203 0.49 -16.04 11.34
CA MET A 203 0.35 -17.38 10.73
C MET A 203 1.69 -18.13 10.62
N GLY A 204 1.61 -19.39 10.20
CA GLY A 204 2.74 -20.31 10.17
C GLY A 204 3.17 -20.79 11.57
N HIS A 205 4.33 -21.45 11.62
CA HIS A 205 4.89 -22.00 12.86
C HIS A 205 5.70 -20.99 13.68
N LYS A 206 5.94 -19.80 13.13
CA LYS A 206 6.75 -18.75 13.76
C LYS A 206 5.91 -17.92 14.72
N LEU A 207 6.53 -17.42 15.78
CA LEU A 207 5.87 -16.49 16.70
C LEU A 207 5.48 -15.21 15.95
N PRO A 208 4.33 -14.59 16.30
CA PRO A 208 3.94 -13.31 15.74
C PRO A 208 5.00 -12.23 16.00
N ILE A 209 5.31 -11.44 14.98
CA ILE A 209 6.24 -10.31 15.08
C ILE A 209 5.53 -9.03 14.64
N ARG A 210 5.82 -7.91 15.30
CA ARG A 210 5.31 -6.59 14.91
C ARG A 210 6.36 -5.48 14.99
N THR A 211 6.05 -4.32 14.42
CA THR A 211 6.79 -3.08 14.70
C THR A 211 6.54 -2.59 16.12
N GLU A 212 7.46 -1.77 16.65
CA GLU A 212 7.32 -1.13 17.96
C GLU A 212 6.02 -0.33 18.06
N GLN A 213 5.33 -0.43 19.21
CA GLN A 213 4.03 0.19 19.43
C GLN A 213 4.21 1.61 19.96
N TYR A 214 3.40 2.56 19.48
CA TYR A 214 3.42 3.96 19.92
C TYR A 214 4.77 4.67 19.77
N ASP A 215 5.60 4.23 18.82
CA ASP A 215 6.87 4.87 18.48
C ASP A 215 6.83 5.44 17.06
N SER A 216 6.67 6.76 16.96
CA SER A 216 6.57 7.48 15.68
C SER A 216 7.83 7.36 14.82
N ARG A 217 8.98 7.01 15.42
CA ARG A 217 10.22 6.73 14.67
C ARG A 217 10.08 5.50 13.80
N TRP A 218 9.27 4.53 14.22
CA TRP A 218 8.95 3.33 13.45
C TRP A 218 7.86 3.61 12.43
N LEU A 219 6.70 4.05 12.89
CA LEU A 219 5.53 4.36 12.06
C LEU A 219 4.77 5.53 12.68
N ASN A 220 4.45 6.54 11.88
CA ASN A 220 3.75 7.74 12.35
C ASN A 220 2.46 7.98 11.55
N ASP A 221 1.34 7.41 11.99
CA ASP A 221 0.05 7.51 11.30
C ASP A 221 0.15 7.07 9.80
N PRO A 222 0.65 5.85 9.52
CA PRO A 222 0.91 5.39 8.17
C PRO A 222 -0.40 4.99 7.45
N VAL A 223 -0.39 5.17 6.13
CA VAL A 223 -1.35 4.60 5.19
C VAL A 223 -0.58 3.68 4.25
N PHE A 224 -0.80 2.38 4.42
CA PHE A 224 -0.15 1.35 3.61
C PHE A 224 -0.71 1.32 2.19
N VAL A 225 0.16 1.12 1.21
CA VAL A 225 -0.20 1.15 -0.22
C VAL A 225 0.06 -0.20 -0.87
N GLY A 226 1.22 -0.80 -0.65
CA GLY A 226 1.54 -2.09 -1.23
C GLY A 226 2.85 -2.67 -0.74
N SER A 227 3.20 -3.84 -1.26
CA SER A 227 4.42 -4.53 -0.89
C SER A 227 4.96 -5.35 -2.04
N LEU A 228 6.25 -5.70 -1.97
CA LEU A 228 6.89 -6.59 -2.92
C LEU A 228 7.95 -7.46 -2.23
N VAL A 229 8.05 -8.71 -2.66
CA VAL A 229 9.07 -9.64 -2.18
C VAL A 229 10.20 -9.67 -3.19
N VAL A 230 11.43 -9.56 -2.71
CA VAL A 230 12.61 -9.64 -3.56
C VAL A 230 13.60 -10.61 -2.95
N SER A 231 14.08 -11.51 -3.80
CA SER A 231 15.25 -12.32 -3.47
C SER A 231 16.51 -11.51 -3.69
N GLU A 232 17.29 -11.30 -2.63
CA GLU A 232 18.49 -10.46 -2.68
C GLU A 232 19.74 -11.25 -3.12
N SER A 233 19.67 -12.58 -3.12
CA SER A 233 20.76 -13.46 -3.52
C SER A 233 20.22 -14.76 -4.13
N SER A 234 21.08 -15.76 -4.34
CA SER A 234 20.64 -17.13 -4.66
C SER A 234 20.05 -17.87 -3.46
N PHE A 235 20.23 -17.35 -2.25
CA PHE A 235 19.76 -17.96 -1.01
C PHE A 235 18.45 -17.32 -0.56
N LYS A 236 17.41 -18.14 -0.39
CA LYS A 236 16.09 -17.69 0.10
C LYS A 236 16.15 -17.01 1.47
N GLU A 237 17.16 -17.29 2.28
CA GLU A 237 17.35 -16.66 3.58
C GLU A 237 17.58 -15.15 3.47
N ASP A 238 18.04 -14.69 2.30
CA ASP A 238 18.30 -13.27 2.05
C ASP A 238 17.08 -12.52 1.52
N ASP A 239 15.96 -13.21 1.34
CA ASP A 239 14.74 -12.61 0.83
C ASP A 239 14.23 -11.52 1.79
N LYS A 240 13.81 -10.40 1.19
CA LYS A 240 13.28 -9.24 1.91
C LYS A 240 11.90 -8.89 1.41
N LEU A 241 11.06 -8.47 2.35
CA LEU A 241 9.80 -7.81 2.05
C LEU A 241 10.02 -6.31 2.06
N TYR A 242 9.70 -5.65 0.96
CA TYR A 242 9.62 -4.20 0.88
C TYR A 242 8.16 -3.75 1.01
N ILE A 243 7.93 -2.70 1.78
CA ILE A 243 6.60 -2.19 2.13
C ILE A 243 6.54 -0.72 1.78
N LEU A 244 5.56 -0.33 0.97
CA LEU A 244 5.39 1.04 0.52
C LEU A 244 4.15 1.65 1.18
N PHE A 245 4.34 2.83 1.75
CA PHE A 245 3.31 3.53 2.52
C PHE A 245 3.61 5.03 2.53
N ARG A 246 2.64 5.83 2.97
CA ARG A 246 2.84 7.24 3.32
C ARG A 246 2.54 7.44 4.79
N GLU A 247 3.23 8.34 5.46
CA GLU A 247 3.07 8.61 6.89
C GLU A 247 3.25 10.09 7.20
N ARG A 248 2.84 10.52 8.39
CA ARG A 248 3.09 11.88 8.86
C ARG A 248 4.58 12.10 9.09
N SER A 249 5.12 13.23 8.64
CA SER A 249 6.55 13.52 8.82
C SER A 249 6.92 13.68 10.29
N LEU A 250 8.18 13.35 10.58
CA LEU A 250 8.81 13.60 11.88
C LEU A 250 9.61 14.92 11.89
N GLU A 251 9.92 15.44 10.71
CA GLU A 251 10.43 16.80 10.55
C GLU A 251 9.24 17.72 10.84
N GLY A 252 9.31 18.51 11.91
CA GLY A 252 8.18 19.26 12.50
C GLY A 252 7.57 20.32 11.57
N GLU A 253 7.25 21.51 12.09
CA GLU A 253 6.57 22.56 11.28
C GLU A 253 7.36 23.00 10.03
N SER A 254 8.68 22.77 10.01
CA SER A 254 9.55 23.09 8.88
C SER A 254 9.57 22.01 7.78
N GLY A 255 8.97 20.85 8.02
CA GLY A 255 8.98 19.71 7.10
C GLY A 255 7.65 19.54 6.35
N PRO A 256 7.61 18.69 5.32
CA PRO A 256 6.35 18.32 4.66
C PRO A 256 5.43 17.64 5.67
N ALA A 257 4.12 17.92 5.66
CA ALA A 257 3.19 17.32 6.62
C ALA A 257 3.09 15.78 6.49
N MET A 258 3.23 15.25 5.28
CA MET A 258 3.26 13.82 4.98
C MET A 258 4.47 13.51 4.13
N VAL A 259 4.98 12.28 4.23
CA VAL A 259 6.06 11.77 3.39
C VAL A 259 5.72 10.36 2.92
N SER A 260 6.17 10.04 1.71
CA SER A 260 6.12 8.67 1.19
C SER A 260 7.37 7.91 1.61
N ARG A 261 7.20 6.62 1.93
CA ARG A 261 8.23 5.76 2.49
C ARG A 261 8.26 4.41 1.78
N ILE A 262 9.45 3.85 1.72
CA ILE A 262 9.68 2.42 1.50
C ILE A 262 10.37 1.88 2.74
N ALA A 263 9.83 0.81 3.31
CA ALA A 263 10.48 0.03 4.35
C ALA A 263 10.95 -1.32 3.82
N ARG A 264 11.92 -1.93 4.50
CA ARG A 264 12.32 -3.32 4.27
C ARG A 264 12.37 -4.09 5.59
N ILE A 265 12.08 -5.37 5.51
CA ILE A 265 12.28 -6.37 6.57
C ILE A 265 12.85 -7.66 5.97
N CYS A 266 13.70 -8.37 6.70
CA CYS A 266 14.17 -9.70 6.31
C CYS A 266 13.10 -10.74 6.62
N LEU A 267 12.83 -11.68 5.71
CA LEU A 267 11.80 -12.70 5.93
C LEU A 267 12.17 -13.70 7.04
N ASN A 268 13.46 -13.89 7.29
CA ASN A 268 13.99 -14.76 8.34
C ASN A 268 14.20 -14.07 9.70
N ASP A 269 13.76 -12.82 9.87
CA ASP A 269 13.86 -12.11 11.14
C ASP A 269 12.97 -12.79 12.20
N GLU A 270 13.55 -13.23 13.32
CA GLU A 270 12.83 -13.86 14.43
C GLU A 270 12.67 -12.93 15.65
N GLY A 271 13.03 -11.66 15.49
CA GLY A 271 13.06 -10.70 16.56
C GLY A 271 14.27 -10.84 17.47
N GLY A 272 14.28 -10.06 18.55
CA GLY A 272 15.40 -10.04 19.49
C GLY A 272 15.20 -11.00 20.67
N MET A 273 16.32 -11.44 21.26
CA MET A 273 16.33 -12.42 22.36
C MET A 273 16.00 -11.81 23.73
N ARG A 274 16.48 -10.57 23.99
CA ARG A 274 16.29 -9.86 25.27
C ARG A 274 15.54 -8.55 25.09
N SER A 275 15.99 -7.74 24.14
CA SER A 275 15.29 -6.55 23.65
C SER A 275 14.58 -6.88 22.34
N LEU A 276 13.52 -6.16 21.99
CA LEU A 276 12.74 -6.39 20.77
C LEU A 276 12.19 -7.83 20.65
N VAL A 277 11.82 -8.45 21.78
CA VAL A 277 11.16 -9.76 21.79
C VAL A 277 9.81 -9.64 21.08
N GLY A 278 9.57 -10.48 20.07
CA GLY A 278 8.36 -10.41 19.23
C GLY A 278 8.29 -9.15 18.34
N LYS A 279 9.43 -8.49 18.09
CA LYS A 279 9.50 -7.28 17.27
C LYS A 279 10.61 -7.35 16.24
N TRP A 280 10.40 -6.69 15.09
CA TRP A 280 11.37 -6.70 14.00
C TRP A 280 12.72 -6.17 14.46
N THR A 281 13.81 -6.82 14.07
CA THR A 281 15.19 -6.33 14.27
C THR A 281 15.82 -5.82 12.98
N SER A 282 15.21 -6.15 11.84
CA SER A 282 15.64 -5.81 10.48
C SER A 282 14.87 -4.66 9.84
N PHE A 283 13.85 -4.12 10.52
CA PHE A 283 13.01 -3.04 10.01
C PHE A 283 13.81 -1.75 9.80
N LEU A 284 13.85 -1.29 8.55
CA LEU A 284 14.39 0.02 8.17
C LEU A 284 13.40 0.69 7.22
N LYS A 285 13.33 2.03 7.24
CA LYS A 285 12.54 2.81 6.28
C LYS A 285 13.34 3.98 5.70
N ALA A 286 13.05 4.33 4.46
CA ALA A 286 13.63 5.43 3.72
C ALA A 286 12.52 6.28 3.06
N ARG A 287 12.79 7.56 2.80
CA ARG A 287 11.86 8.46 2.09
C ARG A 287 11.91 8.18 0.59
N LEU A 288 10.75 8.13 -0.05
CA LEU A 288 10.61 8.20 -1.50
C LEU A 288 10.36 9.67 -1.87
N VAL A 289 11.25 10.24 -2.67
CA VAL A 289 11.14 11.62 -3.15
C VAL A 289 10.63 11.60 -4.59
N CYS A 290 9.48 12.22 -4.81
CA CYS A 290 8.93 12.46 -6.14
C CYS A 290 8.69 13.95 -6.26
N SER A 291 9.54 14.65 -7.02
CA SER A 291 9.53 16.10 -7.13
C SER A 291 10.01 16.57 -8.49
N VAL A 292 9.69 17.82 -8.81
CA VAL A 292 10.14 18.52 -10.01
C VAL A 292 10.72 19.86 -9.59
N ILE A 293 11.95 20.15 -10.03
CA ILE A 293 12.59 21.43 -9.80
C ILE A 293 12.20 22.36 -10.96
N GLY A 294 11.55 23.47 -10.64
CA GLY A 294 11.15 24.49 -11.60
C GLY A 294 12.35 25.29 -12.15
N PRO A 295 12.18 26.02 -13.26
CA PRO A 295 13.22 26.89 -13.81
C PRO A 295 13.67 28.02 -12.86
N ASP A 296 12.80 28.39 -11.92
CA ASP A 296 13.04 29.34 -10.82
C ASP A 296 13.78 28.71 -9.63
N GLY A 297 14.10 27.41 -9.70
CA GLY A 297 14.76 26.66 -8.64
C GLY A 297 13.81 26.18 -7.53
N VAL A 298 12.50 26.45 -7.64
CA VAL A 298 11.52 26.00 -6.65
C VAL A 298 11.19 24.53 -6.88
N GLU A 299 11.38 23.71 -5.85
CA GLU A 299 11.03 22.29 -5.88
C GLU A 299 9.55 22.09 -5.56
N THR A 300 8.82 21.45 -6.47
CA THR A 300 7.44 21.01 -6.24
C THR A 300 7.43 19.53 -5.89
N SER A 301 7.05 19.19 -4.65
CA SER A 301 6.99 17.81 -4.16
C SER A 301 5.60 17.18 -4.28
N PHE A 302 5.58 15.88 -4.54
CA PHE A 302 4.39 15.03 -4.57
C PHE A 302 4.53 13.96 -3.47
N ASP A 303 4.24 14.34 -2.22
CA ASP A 303 4.57 13.50 -1.07
C ASP A 303 3.53 12.41 -0.74
N GLN A 304 2.36 12.37 -1.40
CA GLN A 304 1.32 11.37 -1.13
C GLN A 304 1.32 10.23 -2.15
N LEU A 305 2.06 9.15 -1.87
CA LEU A 305 1.98 7.89 -2.62
C LEU A 305 0.55 7.33 -2.56
N ARG A 306 -0.08 7.08 -3.70
CA ARG A 306 -1.44 6.57 -3.85
C ARG A 306 -1.50 5.10 -4.23
N ASP A 307 -0.66 4.70 -5.17
CA ASP A 307 -0.64 3.36 -5.72
C ASP A 307 0.76 3.01 -6.23
N ILE A 308 1.04 1.72 -6.37
CA ILE A 308 2.32 1.20 -6.87
C ILE A 308 2.09 0.15 -7.95
N PHE A 309 3.03 0.06 -8.89
CA PHE A 309 3.10 -1.04 -9.85
C PHE A 309 4.55 -1.54 -9.93
N ILE A 310 4.71 -2.85 -9.83
CA ILE A 310 6.03 -3.49 -9.87
C ILE A 310 6.27 -4.07 -11.25
N GLN A 311 7.18 -3.46 -11.99
CA GLN A 311 7.60 -3.98 -13.27
C GLN A 311 8.82 -4.90 -13.09
N GLN A 312 8.62 -6.18 -13.38
CA GLN A 312 9.71 -7.16 -13.41
C GLN A 312 10.66 -6.83 -14.57
N THR A 313 11.97 -6.85 -14.31
CA THR A 313 13.01 -6.71 -15.33
C THR A 313 13.59 -8.08 -15.67
N GLN A 314 14.55 -8.13 -16.60
CA GLN A 314 15.29 -9.37 -16.88
C GLN A 314 16.04 -9.87 -15.63
N ASP A 315 16.47 -8.95 -14.78
CA ASP A 315 17.03 -9.26 -13.48
C ASP A 315 15.93 -9.24 -12.40
N LYS A 316 15.51 -10.42 -11.99
CA LYS A 316 14.49 -10.59 -10.93
C LYS A 316 14.88 -9.95 -9.60
N GLN A 317 16.17 -9.70 -9.36
CA GLN A 317 16.65 -9.02 -8.16
C GLN A 317 16.53 -7.50 -8.27
N ASN A 318 16.23 -6.94 -9.44
CA ASN A 318 16.13 -5.50 -9.68
C ASN A 318 14.85 -5.13 -10.46
N PRO A 319 13.66 -5.31 -9.87
CA PRO A 319 12.43 -4.76 -10.44
C PRO A 319 12.41 -3.22 -10.38
N LEU A 320 11.62 -2.62 -11.26
CA LEU A 320 11.31 -1.19 -11.21
C LEU A 320 10.00 -0.97 -10.44
N ILE A 321 10.02 0.01 -9.54
CA ILE A 321 8.87 0.40 -8.74
C ILE A 321 8.29 1.68 -9.34
N TYR A 322 7.13 1.57 -9.98
CA TYR A 322 6.34 2.73 -10.38
C TYR A 322 5.47 3.13 -9.20
N GLY A 323 5.47 4.42 -8.86
CA GLY A 323 4.58 4.98 -7.85
C GLY A 323 3.77 6.14 -8.41
N VAL A 324 2.48 6.16 -8.11
CA VAL A 324 1.59 7.30 -8.39
C VAL A 324 1.53 8.17 -7.15
N PHE A 325 1.86 9.45 -7.28
CA PHE A 325 1.92 10.40 -6.18
C PHE A 325 0.97 11.58 -6.41
N THR A 326 0.46 12.17 -5.33
CA THR A 326 -0.32 13.41 -5.38
C THR A 326 0.24 14.46 -4.43
N THR A 327 -0.08 15.72 -4.70
CA THR A 327 0.17 16.83 -3.76
C THR A 327 -0.71 16.71 -2.52
N LEU A 328 -0.34 17.42 -1.45
CA LEU A 328 -1.10 17.42 -0.18
C LEU A 328 -2.19 18.49 -0.11
N GLY A 329 -1.98 19.64 -0.77
CA GLY A 329 -2.87 20.79 -0.70
C GLY A 329 -4.16 20.61 -1.51
N SER A 330 -5.27 21.11 -0.98
CA SER A 330 -6.55 21.17 -1.68
C SER A 330 -6.57 22.21 -2.82
N VAL A 331 -5.70 23.24 -2.71
CA VAL A 331 -5.57 24.37 -3.64
C VAL A 331 -4.82 23.95 -4.90
N PHE A 332 -3.66 23.32 -4.76
CA PHE A 332 -2.85 22.82 -5.88
C PHE A 332 -3.01 21.32 -6.01
N ARG A 333 -3.88 20.88 -6.91
CA ARG A 333 -4.07 19.46 -7.22
C ARG A 333 -3.14 19.05 -8.35
N GLY A 334 -2.09 18.31 -7.98
CA GLY A 334 -1.14 17.74 -8.92
C GLY A 334 -1.00 16.23 -8.71
N SER A 335 -0.68 15.52 -9.78
CA SER A 335 -0.31 14.11 -9.73
C SER A 335 0.97 13.89 -10.52
N ALA A 336 1.79 12.96 -10.06
CA ALA A 336 3.04 12.58 -10.70
C ALA A 336 3.20 11.06 -10.69
N VAL A 337 3.95 10.54 -11.65
CA VAL A 337 4.40 9.15 -11.67
C VAL A 337 5.92 9.17 -11.59
N CYS A 338 6.46 8.55 -10.55
CA CYS A 338 7.89 8.41 -10.35
C CYS A 338 8.29 6.93 -10.43
N VAL A 339 9.51 6.67 -10.91
CA VAL A 339 10.06 5.33 -11.07
C VAL A 339 11.29 5.22 -10.18
N PHE A 340 11.37 4.16 -9.39
CA PHE A 340 12.49 3.89 -8.49
C PHE A 340 13.12 2.55 -8.85
N SER A 341 14.45 2.53 -8.99
CA SER A 341 15.19 1.28 -9.12
C SER A 341 15.44 0.67 -7.74
N LEU A 342 15.37 -0.65 -7.62
CA LEU A 342 15.69 -1.29 -6.35
C LEU A 342 17.18 -1.16 -5.98
N ALA A 343 18.06 -0.99 -6.96
CA ALA A 343 19.47 -0.69 -6.73
C ALA A 343 19.67 0.61 -5.93
N ASP A 344 18.96 1.69 -6.30
CA ASP A 344 19.02 2.96 -5.57
C ASP A 344 18.46 2.82 -4.16
N VAL A 345 17.33 2.11 -4.02
CA VAL A 345 16.72 1.81 -2.71
C VAL A 345 17.72 1.06 -1.81
N ARG A 346 18.43 0.06 -2.33
CA ARG A 346 19.47 -0.67 -1.60
C ARG A 346 20.64 0.24 -1.21
N ALA A 347 21.09 1.10 -2.13
CA ALA A 347 22.15 2.06 -1.85
C ALA A 347 21.78 2.98 -0.68
N VAL A 348 20.53 3.47 -0.62
CA VAL A 348 20.03 4.28 0.50
C VAL A 348 20.02 3.48 1.81
N PHE A 349 19.51 2.25 1.80
CA PHE A 349 19.52 1.41 3.02
C PHE A 349 20.93 0.99 3.46
N ASN A 350 21.90 1.02 2.56
CA ASN A 350 23.32 0.82 2.84
C ASN A 350 24.06 2.13 3.14
N GLY A 351 23.36 3.27 3.11
CA GLY A 351 23.85 4.59 3.51
C GLY A 351 23.76 4.86 5.02
N PRO A 352 23.97 6.12 5.45
CA PRO A 352 23.91 6.49 6.86
C PRO A 352 22.48 6.38 7.44
N PHE A 353 22.39 6.02 8.71
CA PHE A 353 21.11 6.04 9.44
C PHE A 353 20.73 7.47 9.84
N ALA A 354 19.43 7.75 9.90
CA ALA A 354 18.96 9.02 10.46
C ALA A 354 19.13 9.01 11.99
N HIS A 355 19.64 10.11 12.55
CA HIS A 355 19.98 10.23 13.97
C HIS A 355 19.52 11.58 14.53
N LYS A 356 19.19 11.58 15.83
CA LYS A 356 18.82 12.76 16.60
C LYS A 356 19.29 12.57 18.04
N GLU A 357 20.12 13.46 18.53
CA GLU A 357 20.73 13.35 19.87
C GLU A 357 19.71 13.54 21.00
N GLY A 358 18.67 14.34 20.78
CA GLY A 358 17.59 14.56 21.75
C GLY A 358 16.41 15.31 21.12
N HIS A 359 15.31 15.47 21.86
CA HIS A 359 14.03 15.99 21.32
C HIS A 359 14.13 17.36 20.60
N GLY A 360 15.05 18.23 20.99
CA GLY A 360 15.27 19.55 20.36
C GLY A 360 16.24 19.58 19.18
N TYR A 361 16.95 18.49 18.91
CA TYR A 361 17.97 18.45 17.84
C TYR A 361 17.34 18.22 16.46
N GLN A 362 18.00 18.73 15.42
CA GLN A 362 17.64 18.40 14.04
C GLN A 362 18.02 16.96 13.70
N MET A 363 17.28 16.37 12.76
CA MET A 363 17.64 15.06 12.22
C MET A 363 18.92 15.19 11.38
N THR A 364 19.92 14.37 11.65
CA THR A 364 21.21 14.36 10.94
C THR A 364 21.58 12.94 10.52
N ALA A 365 22.62 12.81 9.69
CA ALA A 365 23.19 11.52 9.36
C ALA A 365 24.02 10.99 10.56
N TYR A 366 23.84 9.72 10.91
CA TYR A 366 24.64 9.04 11.93
C TYR A 366 26.09 8.91 11.47
N THR A 367 27.00 9.53 12.21
CA THR A 367 28.46 9.53 11.94
C THR A 367 29.24 8.61 12.88
N GLY A 368 28.58 8.00 13.87
CA GLY A 368 29.20 7.10 14.83
C GLY A 368 29.53 5.72 14.26
N LYS A 369 30.12 4.86 15.09
CA LYS A 369 30.46 3.48 14.72
C LYS A 369 29.20 2.63 14.62
N THR A 370 28.88 2.19 13.40
CA THR A 370 27.74 1.29 13.16
C THR A 370 28.00 -0.09 13.81
N PRO A 371 27.06 -0.65 14.60
CA PRO A 371 27.20 -1.98 15.19
C PRO A 371 27.39 -3.09 14.15
N TYR A 372 28.01 -4.20 14.58
CA TYR A 372 28.18 -5.40 13.78
C TYR A 372 27.43 -6.60 14.41
N PRO A 373 26.67 -7.40 13.63
CA PRO A 373 26.35 -7.21 12.21
C PRO A 373 25.54 -5.93 11.97
N ARG A 374 25.61 -5.39 10.74
CA ARG A 374 24.95 -4.14 10.39
C ARG A 374 23.42 -4.25 10.61
N PRO A 375 22.78 -3.30 11.34
CA PRO A 375 21.33 -3.31 11.50
C PRO A 375 20.60 -3.33 10.15
N GLY A 376 19.59 -4.20 10.02
CA GLY A 376 18.87 -4.44 8.77
C GLY A 376 19.54 -5.41 7.80
N ALA A 377 20.67 -6.03 8.16
CA ALA A 377 21.23 -7.18 7.45
C ALA A 377 20.56 -8.50 7.91
N VAL A 378 20.59 -9.48 7.03
CA VAL A 378 20.12 -10.86 7.29
C VAL A 378 21.04 -11.50 8.33
N ARG A 379 20.48 -12.27 9.27
CA ARG A 379 21.28 -13.07 10.21
C ARG A 379 21.50 -14.46 9.63
N TYR A 380 22.74 -14.80 9.29
CA TYR A 380 23.13 -16.18 9.07
C TYR A 380 23.37 -16.84 10.42
N VAL A 381 22.63 -17.90 10.73
CA VAL A 381 22.99 -18.77 11.85
C VAL A 381 24.10 -19.67 11.34
N THR A 382 25.36 -19.30 11.57
CA THR A 382 26.45 -20.26 11.46
C THR A 382 26.25 -21.30 12.56
N THR A 383 25.70 -22.46 12.21
CA THR A 383 25.85 -23.68 13.00
C THR A 383 27.33 -24.02 13.00
N VAL A 384 28.00 -23.74 14.12
CA VAL A 384 29.36 -24.22 14.41
C VAL A 384 29.25 -25.63 15.00
#